data_AF-A0A1I3UMN1-F1
#
_entry.id   AF-A0A1I3UMN1-F1
#
_cell.length_a   1.000
_cell.length_b   1.000
_cell.length_c   1.000
_cell.angle_alpha   90.00
_cell.angle_beta   90.00
_cell.angle_gamma   90.00
#
_symmetry.space_group_name_H-M   'P 1'
#
loop_
_entity.id
_entity.type
_entity.pdbx_description
1 polymer ?
#
loop_
_entity_poly.entity_id
_entity_poly.type
_entity_poly.pdbx_seq_one_letter_code
_entity_poly.pdbx_strand_id
1 'polypeptide(L)'
;MARVSATCLVDDPRFGTVGVTLYPGAGSVRVEGAGIPTVTIRRTGGTRGNGRVPVGTRRRRLAMTVGGEPAVLSPGPGRGPLRWYGVRVVHRGVDYRLTPRRRPRGRSSLARDDRPLGHFRSDGRPAPAEWRDGAGAEAVDAAVGYAAAVAFGRWKLPWWARWGERLWNLVGELLSG
;
A
#
# COMPACT_ATOMS: atom_id res chain seq x y z
N MET A 1 16.06 16.80 10.99
CA MET A 1 15.14 16.94 9.84
C MET A 1 13.89 16.10 10.09
N ALA A 2 12.73 16.73 10.29
CA ALA A 2 11.46 16.03 10.45
C ALA A 2 11.16 15.22 9.18
N ARG A 3 10.89 13.92 9.32
CA ARG A 3 10.48 13.08 8.19
C ARG A 3 9.06 13.47 7.79
N VAL A 4 8.89 14.14 6.66
CA VAL A 4 7.57 14.38 6.06
C VAL A 4 6.88 13.02 5.88
N SER A 5 5.71 12.89 6.50
CA SER A 5 4.87 11.70 6.41
C SER A 5 3.41 12.11 6.28
N ALA A 6 2.61 11.24 5.70
CA ALA A 6 1.18 11.45 5.52
C ALA A 6 0.43 10.22 6.02
N THR A 7 -0.42 10.41 7.02
CA THR A 7 -1.18 9.34 7.65
C THR A 7 -2.65 9.45 7.29
N CYS A 8 -3.27 8.32 6.97
CA CYS A 8 -4.69 8.19 6.74
C CYS A 8 -5.23 7.03 7.58
N LEU A 9 -6.37 7.24 8.25
CA LEU A 9 -7.10 6.21 8.97
C LEU A 9 -8.23 5.68 8.10
N VAL A 10 -8.46 4.37 8.16
CA VAL A 10 -9.51 3.65 7.45
C VAL A 10 -10.21 2.74 8.44
N ASP A 11 -11.52 2.87 8.58
CA ASP A 11 -12.31 1.93 9.37
C ASP A 11 -12.67 0.72 8.50
N ASP A 12 -11.94 -0.38 8.71
CA ASP A 12 -12.22 -1.65 8.05
C ASP A 12 -13.36 -2.38 8.76
N PRO A 13 -14.38 -2.88 8.03
CA PRO A 13 -15.57 -3.49 8.65
C PRO A 13 -15.27 -4.78 9.42
N ARG A 14 -14.12 -5.43 9.18
CA ARG A 14 -13.75 -6.70 9.82
C ARG A 14 -12.60 -6.55 10.83
N PHE A 15 -11.67 -5.63 10.58
CA PHE A 15 -10.43 -5.52 11.36
C PHE A 15 -10.30 -4.20 12.14
N GLY A 16 -11.33 -3.36 12.11
CA GLY A 16 -11.35 -2.08 12.81
C GLY A 16 -10.48 -1.02 12.14
N THR A 17 -10.05 -0.02 12.91
CA THR A 17 -9.29 1.10 12.36
C THR A 17 -7.88 0.68 11.93
N VAL A 18 -7.58 0.91 10.66
CA VAL A 18 -6.30 0.69 9.99
C VAL A 18 -5.64 2.03 9.69
N GLY A 19 -4.48 2.27 10.28
CA GLY A 19 -3.60 3.38 9.97
C GLY A 19 -2.66 3.07 8.82
N VAL A 20 -2.65 3.95 7.83
CA VAL A 20 -1.73 3.90 6.68
C VAL A 20 -0.87 5.14 6.68
N THR A 21 0.43 4.97 6.89
CA THR A 21 1.42 6.04 6.90
C THR A 21 2.34 5.92 5.69
N LEU A 22 2.41 6.99 4.91
CA LEU A 22 3.34 7.13 3.79
C LEU A 22 4.53 7.98 4.24
N TYR A 23 5.74 7.55 3.88
CA TYR A 23 6.96 8.34 4.03
C TYR A 23 7.55 8.61 2.63
N PRO A 24 7.08 9.65 1.91
CA PRO A 24 7.46 9.89 0.52
C PRO A 24 8.97 10.04 0.32
N GLY A 25 9.64 10.78 1.21
CA GLY A 25 11.09 10.99 1.14
C GLY A 25 11.91 9.72 1.37
N ALA A 26 11.44 8.83 2.25
CA ALA A 26 12.08 7.54 2.52
C ALA A 26 11.69 6.44 1.53
N GLY A 27 10.64 6.67 0.73
CA GLY A 27 10.06 5.68 -0.15
C GLY A 27 9.56 4.44 0.61
N SER A 28 8.81 4.66 1.68
CA SER A 28 8.22 3.58 2.47
C SER A 28 6.75 3.81 2.80
N VAL A 29 6.06 2.69 3.07
CA VAL A 29 4.69 2.64 3.57
C VAL A 29 4.71 1.81 4.84
N ARG A 30 3.97 2.27 5.85
CA ARG A 30 3.68 1.52 7.07
C ARG A 30 2.17 1.38 7.20
N VAL A 31 1.71 0.18 7.51
CA VAL A 31 0.32 -0.14 7.81
C VAL A 31 0.28 -0.75 9.20
N GLU A 32 -0.64 -0.28 10.04
CA GLU A 32 -0.79 -0.77 11.41
C GLU A 32 -2.22 -0.53 11.92
N GLY A 33 -2.60 -1.23 12.97
CA GLY A 33 -3.90 -1.10 13.62
C GLY A 33 -3.99 -2.07 14.77
N ALA A 34 -4.90 -1.85 15.72
CA ALA A 34 -5.03 -2.74 16.88
C ALA A 34 -5.41 -4.18 16.49
N GLY A 35 -6.18 -4.34 15.39
CA GLY A 35 -6.65 -5.63 14.89
C GLY A 35 -5.75 -6.29 13.84
N ILE A 36 -4.59 -5.70 13.49
CA ILE A 36 -3.72 -6.19 12.41
C ILE A 36 -2.22 -6.09 12.74
N PRO A 37 -1.38 -7.01 12.24
CA PRO A 37 0.06 -6.88 12.41
C PRO A 37 0.60 -5.65 11.66
N THR A 38 1.64 -5.01 12.20
CA THR A 38 2.33 -3.93 11.49
C THR A 38 3.02 -4.47 10.25
N VAL A 39 2.76 -3.85 9.10
CA VAL A 39 3.43 -4.15 7.83
C VAL A 39 4.21 -2.94 7.36
N THR A 40 5.46 -3.15 6.98
CA THR A 40 6.29 -2.10 6.38
C THR A 40 6.78 -2.55 5.01
N ILE A 41 6.59 -1.70 4.00
CA ILE A 41 7.23 -1.85 2.70
C ILE A 41 8.19 -0.67 2.52
N ARG A 42 9.44 -0.95 2.19
CA ARG A 42 10.47 0.09 1.99
C ARG A 42 11.34 -0.21 0.78
N ARG A 43 11.89 0.86 0.21
CA ARG A 43 13.01 0.76 -0.74
C ARG A 43 14.28 0.35 0.01
N THR A 44 15.05 -0.55 -0.58
CA THR A 44 16.39 -0.91 -0.12
C THR A 44 17.46 -0.20 -0.97
N GLY A 45 18.62 0.09 -0.39
CA GLY A 45 19.71 0.80 -1.08
C GLY A 45 19.51 2.31 -1.27
N GLY A 46 18.75 2.99 -0.40
CA GLY A 46 18.77 4.46 -0.26
C GLY A 46 18.20 5.28 -1.44
N THR A 47 17.59 4.64 -2.43
CA THR A 47 17.00 5.39 -3.57
C THR A 47 15.73 6.11 -3.15
N ARG A 48 15.67 7.42 -3.39
CA ARG A 48 14.49 8.26 -3.15
C ARG A 48 13.32 7.82 -4.04
N GLY A 49 12.10 7.91 -3.51
CA GLY A 49 10.87 7.76 -4.30
C GLY A 49 10.78 8.87 -5.35
N ASN A 50 10.10 8.62 -6.47
CA ASN A 50 9.66 9.72 -7.32
C ASN A 50 8.32 10.22 -6.79
N GLY A 51 8.10 11.54 -6.73
CA GLY A 51 6.92 12.15 -6.09
C GLY A 51 5.54 11.71 -6.63
N ARG A 52 5.50 10.81 -7.63
CA ARG A 52 4.26 10.23 -8.19
C ARG A 52 3.88 8.88 -7.56
N VAL A 53 4.84 8.11 -7.05
CA VAL A 53 4.59 6.82 -6.38
C VAL A 53 5.60 6.67 -5.22
N PRO A 54 5.16 6.62 -3.95
CA PRO A 54 6.06 6.60 -2.80
C PRO A 54 7.11 5.48 -2.87
N VAL A 55 6.68 4.26 -3.21
CA VAL A 55 7.56 3.08 -3.27
C VAL A 55 8.01 2.76 -4.71
N GLY A 56 7.14 2.98 -5.70
CA GLY A 56 7.42 2.79 -7.12
C GLY A 56 7.32 1.33 -7.58
N THR A 57 6.97 1.13 -8.86
CA THR A 57 6.73 -0.19 -9.49
C THR A 57 7.95 -0.80 -10.18
N ARG A 58 9.14 -0.19 -10.08
CA ARG A 58 10.33 -0.64 -10.84
C ARG A 58 11.24 -1.55 -10.03
N ARG A 59 11.01 -2.85 -10.20
CA ARG A 59 11.88 -4.04 -10.16
C ARG A 59 13.16 -4.15 -9.32
N ARG A 60 13.73 -3.17 -8.63
CA ARG A 60 14.95 -3.44 -7.83
C ARG A 60 14.94 -2.72 -6.49
N ARG A 61 15.15 -3.57 -5.46
CA ARG A 61 15.41 -3.25 -4.05
C ARG A 61 14.18 -2.80 -3.27
N LEU A 62 13.25 -3.72 -3.00
CA LEU A 62 12.19 -3.55 -2.00
C LEU A 62 12.37 -4.58 -0.89
N ALA A 63 12.04 -4.20 0.33
CA ALA A 63 11.90 -5.11 1.46
C ALA A 63 10.52 -4.94 2.08
N MET A 64 9.95 -6.05 2.51
CA MET A 64 8.69 -6.08 3.24
C MET A 64 8.89 -6.81 4.57
N THR A 65 8.28 -6.30 5.62
CA THR A 65 8.12 -7.00 6.90
C THR A 65 6.67 -7.05 7.31
N VAL A 66 6.28 -8.13 7.98
CA VAL A 66 4.93 -8.38 8.52
C VAL A 66 5.11 -8.79 9.98
N GLY A 67 4.63 -7.97 10.91
CA GLY A 67 4.86 -8.18 12.34
C GLY A 67 6.36 -8.22 12.70
N GLY A 68 7.20 -7.50 11.96
CA GLY A 68 8.66 -7.53 12.12
C GLY A 68 9.36 -8.63 11.30
N GLU A 69 8.65 -9.67 10.89
CA GLU A 69 9.22 -10.79 10.14
C GLU A 69 9.37 -10.49 8.64
N PRO A 70 10.45 -10.93 7.98
CA PRO A 70 10.62 -10.74 6.55
C PRO A 70 9.50 -11.38 5.71
N ALA A 71 9.14 -10.69 4.62
CA ALA A 71 8.27 -11.22 3.57
C ALA A 71 8.91 -10.96 2.19
N VAL A 72 8.75 -11.92 1.28
CA VAL A 72 9.24 -11.80 -0.10
C VAL A 72 8.23 -11.01 -0.91
N LEU A 73 8.65 -9.89 -1.48
CA LEU A 73 7.81 -9.00 -2.27
C LEU A 73 8.25 -8.99 -3.74
N SER A 74 7.37 -9.45 -4.63
CA SER A 74 7.64 -9.62 -6.05
C SER A 74 6.58 -8.88 -6.89
N PRO A 75 6.83 -7.62 -7.27
CA PRO A 75 5.98 -6.89 -8.19
C PRO A 75 6.05 -7.51 -9.60
N GLY A 76 4.90 -7.62 -10.26
CA GLY A 76 4.80 -8.07 -11.65
C GLY A 76 5.59 -7.18 -12.62
N PRO A 77 5.82 -7.66 -13.86
CA PRO A 77 6.66 -6.99 -14.86
C PRO A 77 6.26 -5.56 -15.24
N GLY A 78 5.04 -5.11 -14.94
CA GLY A 78 4.59 -3.76 -15.25
C GLY A 78 4.40 -3.48 -16.76
N ARG A 79 4.48 -4.52 -17.59
CA ARG A 79 4.25 -4.51 -19.04
C ARG A 79 3.39 -5.74 -19.39
N GLY A 80 2.47 -5.58 -20.35
CA GLY A 80 1.59 -6.67 -20.83
C GLY A 80 0.11 -6.48 -20.46
N PRO A 81 -0.71 -7.54 -20.45
CA PRO A 81 -2.08 -7.50 -19.96
C PRO A 81 -2.16 -7.23 -18.45
N LEU A 82 -3.23 -6.55 -18.01
CA LEU A 82 -3.43 -6.09 -16.63
C LEU A 82 -3.23 -7.18 -15.55
N ARG A 83 -3.58 -8.44 -15.87
CA ARG A 83 -3.39 -9.60 -14.99
C ARG A 83 -1.92 -9.85 -14.62
N TRP A 84 -0.97 -9.41 -15.44
CA TRP A 84 0.48 -9.53 -15.21
C TRP A 84 1.04 -8.37 -14.37
N TYR A 85 0.22 -7.39 -13.97
CA TYR A 85 0.61 -6.30 -13.07
C TYR A 85 0.40 -6.67 -11.59
N GLY A 86 0.13 -7.94 -11.29
CA GLY A 86 -0.08 -8.40 -9.93
C GLY A 86 1.16 -8.20 -9.04
N VAL A 87 0.93 -7.95 -7.77
CA VAL A 87 1.97 -7.97 -6.74
C VAL A 87 1.86 -9.28 -6.00
N ARG A 88 2.95 -10.04 -5.95
CA ARG A 88 3.04 -11.26 -5.15
C ARG A 88 3.76 -10.95 -3.85
N VAL A 89 3.20 -11.39 -2.72
CA VAL A 89 3.85 -11.38 -1.41
C VAL A 89 3.88 -12.81 -0.90
N VAL A 90 5.02 -13.29 -0.43
CA VAL A 90 5.13 -14.58 0.26
C VAL A 90 5.57 -14.33 1.69
N HIS A 91 4.77 -14.76 2.66
CA HIS A 91 5.05 -14.61 4.08
C HIS A 91 4.69 -15.90 4.82
N ARG A 92 5.66 -16.46 5.57
CA ARG A 92 5.50 -17.74 6.29
C ARG A 92 4.89 -18.87 5.43
N GLY A 93 5.32 -18.96 4.17
CA GLY A 93 4.85 -19.97 3.21
C GLY A 93 3.52 -19.64 2.51
N VAL A 94 2.79 -18.63 2.96
CA VAL A 94 1.49 -18.22 2.38
C VAL A 94 1.72 -17.29 1.18
N ASP A 95 1.07 -17.58 0.05
CA ASP A 95 1.12 -16.78 -1.18
C ASP A 95 -0.03 -15.77 -1.24
N TYR A 96 0.30 -14.49 -1.23
CA TYR A 96 -0.67 -13.42 -1.49
C TYR A 96 -0.47 -12.87 -2.88
N ARG A 97 -1.59 -12.68 -3.59
CA ARG A 97 -1.60 -12.05 -4.91
C ARG A 97 -2.58 -10.88 -4.95
N LEU A 98 -2.04 -9.68 -5.12
CA LEU A 98 -2.83 -8.48 -5.37
C LEU A 98 -2.87 -8.17 -6.86
N THR A 99 -4.00 -8.40 -7.53
CA THR A 99 -4.13 -8.23 -8.99
C THR A 99 -5.02 -7.04 -9.34
N PRO A 100 -4.56 -6.06 -10.13
CA PRO A 100 -5.40 -4.95 -10.57
C PRO A 100 -6.60 -5.43 -11.41
N ARG A 101 -7.78 -4.87 -11.17
CA ARG A 101 -9.02 -5.17 -11.91
C ARG A 101 -9.27 -4.12 -13.01
N ARG A 102 -9.85 -4.56 -14.14
CA ARG A 102 -10.26 -3.65 -15.23
C ARG A 102 -11.55 -2.90 -14.89
N ARG A 103 -12.49 -3.59 -14.22
CA ARG A 103 -13.81 -3.09 -13.86
C ARG A 103 -14.16 -3.57 -12.43
N PRO A 104 -14.68 -2.68 -11.57
CA PRO A 104 -14.58 -1.23 -11.71
C PRO A 104 -13.09 -0.80 -11.66
N ARG A 105 -12.76 0.33 -12.30
CA ARG A 105 -11.38 0.85 -12.31
C ARG A 105 -10.96 1.26 -10.90
N GLY A 106 -9.66 1.21 -10.60
CA GLY A 106 -9.12 1.64 -9.30
C GLY A 106 -9.30 0.61 -8.18
N ARG A 107 -9.62 -0.65 -8.52
CA ARG A 107 -9.66 -1.77 -7.59
C ARG A 107 -8.59 -2.80 -7.89
N SER A 108 -8.17 -3.51 -6.85
CA SER A 108 -7.32 -4.69 -6.93
C SER A 108 -7.97 -5.84 -6.15
N SER A 109 -7.89 -7.05 -6.68
CA SER A 109 -8.32 -8.26 -5.98
C SER A 109 -7.18 -8.79 -5.14
N LEU A 110 -7.44 -9.14 -3.89
CA LEU A 110 -6.53 -9.93 -3.07
C LEU A 110 -6.95 -11.39 -3.13
N ALA A 111 -5.97 -12.27 -3.31
CA ALA A 111 -6.09 -13.71 -3.11
C ALA A 111 -4.99 -14.20 -2.17
N ARG A 112 -5.29 -15.25 -1.42
CA ARG A 112 -4.38 -16.02 -0.57
C ARG A 112 -4.39 -17.47 -1.04
N ASP A 113 -3.23 -18.00 -1.43
CA ASP A 113 -3.08 -19.32 -2.04
C ASP A 113 -4.12 -19.57 -3.14
N ASP A 114 -4.21 -18.58 -4.05
CA ASP A 114 -5.19 -18.48 -5.14
C ASP A 114 -6.68 -18.42 -4.72
N ARG A 115 -7.01 -18.49 -3.43
CA ARG A 115 -8.35 -18.26 -2.89
C ARG A 115 -8.65 -16.75 -2.80
N PRO A 116 -9.69 -16.25 -3.48
CA PRO A 116 -10.03 -14.82 -3.46
C PRO A 116 -10.59 -14.41 -2.09
N LEU A 117 -10.01 -13.36 -1.49
CA LEU A 117 -10.40 -12.86 -0.18
C LEU A 117 -11.25 -11.59 -0.24
N GLY A 118 -10.94 -10.68 -1.17
CA GLY A 118 -11.61 -9.39 -1.22
C GLY A 118 -11.00 -8.42 -2.23
N HIS A 119 -11.46 -7.18 -2.15
CA HIS A 119 -11.03 -6.09 -3.00
C HIS A 119 -10.52 -4.91 -2.20
N PHE A 120 -9.47 -4.28 -2.73
CA PHE A 120 -8.85 -3.09 -2.17
C PHE A 120 -8.89 -1.96 -3.19
N ARG A 121 -9.06 -0.73 -2.70
CA ARG A 121 -8.93 0.46 -3.53
C ARG A 121 -7.45 0.75 -3.77
N SER A 122 -7.12 1.03 -5.02
CA SER A 122 -5.74 1.21 -5.49
C SER A 122 -5.58 2.46 -6.36
N ASP A 123 -6.48 3.43 -6.21
CA ASP A 123 -6.50 4.72 -6.93
C ASP A 123 -5.78 5.87 -6.19
N GLY A 124 -5.13 5.55 -5.07
CA GLY A 124 -4.30 6.48 -4.32
C GLY A 124 -4.96 7.14 -3.11
N ARG A 125 -6.09 6.63 -2.60
CA ARG A 125 -6.51 6.86 -1.21
C ARG A 125 -6.91 5.52 -0.59
N PRO A 126 -6.38 5.15 0.58
CA PRO A 126 -6.86 4.00 1.33
C PRO A 126 -8.38 4.10 1.56
N ALA A 127 -9.08 2.98 1.46
CA ALA A 127 -10.51 2.88 1.71
C ALA A 127 -10.80 1.50 2.34
N PRO A 128 -11.95 1.33 3.03
CA PRO A 128 -12.30 0.06 3.64
C PRO A 128 -12.22 -1.08 2.63
N ALA A 129 -11.68 -2.23 3.03
CA ALA A 129 -11.59 -3.38 2.15
C ALA A 129 -12.97 -4.02 2.01
N GLU A 130 -13.26 -4.49 0.80
CA GLU A 130 -14.48 -5.24 0.51
C GLU A 130 -14.16 -6.72 0.58
N TRP A 131 -14.42 -7.32 1.74
CA TRP A 131 -14.22 -8.74 1.99
C TRP A 131 -15.31 -9.57 1.34
N ARG A 132 -14.95 -10.76 0.86
CA ARG A 132 -15.93 -11.76 0.40
C ARG A 132 -16.48 -12.53 1.60
N ASP A 133 -17.78 -12.74 1.61
CA ASP A 133 -18.44 -13.56 2.63
C ASP A 133 -17.87 -14.97 2.65
N GLY A 134 -17.65 -15.51 3.85
CA GLY A 134 -17.10 -16.86 4.03
C GLY A 134 -15.67 -17.07 3.52
N ALA A 135 -14.95 -16.00 3.14
CA ALA A 135 -13.58 -16.14 2.63
C ALA A 135 -12.54 -16.51 3.69
N GLY A 136 -12.89 -16.38 4.98
CA GLY A 136 -11.98 -16.70 6.08
C GLY A 136 -10.81 -15.73 6.19
N ALA A 137 -11.00 -14.45 5.87
CA ALA A 137 -9.94 -13.46 5.91
C ALA A 137 -9.37 -13.29 7.34
N GLU A 138 -8.05 -13.23 7.44
CA GLU A 138 -7.31 -13.05 8.68
C GLU A 138 -6.67 -11.67 8.77
N ALA A 139 -6.26 -11.29 9.98
CA ALA A 139 -5.64 -9.99 10.26
C ALA A 139 -4.41 -9.71 9.38
N VAL A 140 -3.61 -10.74 9.10
CA VAL A 140 -2.45 -10.65 8.21
C VAL A 140 -2.86 -10.35 6.75
N ASP A 141 -3.99 -10.89 6.30
CA ASP A 141 -4.50 -10.65 4.95
C ASP A 141 -4.84 -9.18 4.74
N ALA A 142 -5.46 -8.55 5.75
CA ALA A 142 -5.76 -7.12 5.75
C ALA A 142 -4.49 -6.28 5.71
N ALA A 143 -3.54 -6.56 6.60
CA ALA A 143 -2.29 -5.81 6.68
C ALA A 143 -1.50 -5.88 5.36
N VAL A 144 -1.38 -7.08 4.78
CA VAL A 144 -0.71 -7.30 3.48
C VAL A 144 -1.48 -6.61 2.35
N GLY A 145 -2.79 -6.76 2.30
CA GLY A 145 -3.66 -6.19 1.26
C GLY A 145 -3.59 -4.67 1.22
N TYR A 146 -3.73 -4.01 2.38
CA TYR A 146 -3.60 -2.56 2.50
C TYR A 146 -2.21 -2.07 2.09
N ALA A 147 -1.15 -2.70 2.61
CA ALA A 147 0.21 -2.30 2.31
C ALA A 147 0.52 -2.42 0.81
N ALA A 148 0.13 -3.53 0.18
CA ALA A 148 0.33 -3.74 -1.24
C ALA A 148 -0.52 -2.80 -2.10
N ALA A 149 -1.79 -2.59 -1.76
CA ALA A 149 -2.69 -1.71 -2.51
C ALA A 149 -2.21 -0.27 -2.51
N VAL A 150 -1.69 0.19 -1.38
CA VAL A 150 -1.10 1.52 -1.23
C VAL A 150 0.24 1.59 -1.95
N ALA A 151 1.18 0.69 -1.65
CA ALA A 151 2.52 0.75 -2.24
C ALA A 151 2.52 0.66 -3.78
N PHE A 152 1.60 -0.09 -4.37
CA PHE A 152 1.58 -0.42 -5.81
C PHE A 152 0.35 0.06 -6.59
N GLY A 153 -0.56 0.82 -5.96
CA GLY A 153 -1.73 1.36 -6.63
C GLY A 153 -1.41 2.23 -7.85
N ARG A 154 -2.37 2.42 -8.75
CA ARG A 154 -2.27 3.39 -9.86
C ARG A 154 -2.53 4.79 -9.31
N TRP A 155 -1.47 5.39 -8.78
CA TRP A 155 -1.47 6.78 -8.36
C TRP A 155 -1.58 7.70 -9.58
N LYS A 156 -2.73 8.36 -9.79
CA LYS A 156 -2.81 9.47 -10.77
C LYS A 156 -2.17 10.75 -10.20
N LEU A 157 -2.35 10.98 -8.91
CA LEU A 157 -1.59 11.86 -8.01
C LEU A 157 -1.83 11.32 -6.59
N PRO A 158 -0.81 11.27 -5.71
CA PRO A 158 -1.01 10.89 -4.31
C PRO A 158 -2.08 11.75 -3.62
N TRP A 159 -2.88 11.16 -2.72
CA TRP A 159 -3.85 11.94 -1.95
C TRP A 159 -3.17 13.11 -1.21
N TRP A 160 -1.97 12.91 -0.65
CA TRP A 160 -1.18 13.98 -0.03
C TRP A 160 -0.74 15.06 -1.02
N ALA A 161 -0.57 14.76 -2.31
CA ALA A 161 -0.22 15.77 -3.32
C ALA A 161 -1.41 16.69 -3.64
N ARG A 162 -2.65 16.22 -3.45
CA ARG A 162 -3.85 17.07 -3.58
C ARG A 162 -4.10 17.99 -2.38
N TRP A 163 -3.53 17.66 -1.21
CA TRP A 163 -3.56 18.51 -0.01
C TRP A 163 -2.25 19.30 0.18
N GLY A 164 -1.18 18.87 -0.48
CA GLY A 164 0.17 19.38 -0.37
C GLY A 164 0.39 20.74 -1.00
N GLU A 165 -0.36 21.16 -2.01
CA GLU A 165 -0.28 22.56 -2.48
C GLU A 165 -0.75 23.55 -1.41
N ARG A 166 -1.79 23.19 -0.65
CA ARG A 166 -2.27 24.01 0.47
C ARG A 166 -1.32 23.98 1.68
N LEU A 167 -0.78 22.80 2.01
CA LEU A 167 0.14 22.63 3.14
C LEU A 167 1.56 23.14 2.86
N TRP A 168 2.06 23.07 1.62
CA TRP A 168 3.35 23.71 1.26
C TRP A 168 3.26 25.23 1.21
N ASN A 169 2.15 25.81 0.75
CA ASN A 169 1.97 27.26 0.82
C ASN A 169 1.89 27.75 2.27
N LEU A 170 1.15 27.04 3.15
CA LEU A 170 1.08 27.38 4.58
C LEU A 170 2.41 27.19 5.33
N VAL A 171 3.17 26.12 5.04
CA VAL A 171 4.50 25.91 5.65
C VAL A 171 5.56 26.83 5.02
N GLY A 172 5.39 27.24 3.76
CA GLY A 172 6.22 28.24 3.10
C GLY A 172 5.99 29.65 3.65
N GLU A 173 4.75 30.03 3.95
CA GLU A 173 4.40 31.30 4.61
C GLU A 173 4.89 31.36 6.07
N LEU A 174 4.80 30.25 6.82
CA LEU A 174 5.30 30.16 8.20
C LEU A 174 6.82 30.12 8.35
N LEU A 175 7.56 29.84 7.27
CA LEU A 175 9.03 29.84 7.25
C LEU A 175 9.62 31.05 6.50
N SER A 176 8.78 31.88 5.89
CA SER A 176 9.17 33.12 5.20
C SER A 176 8.63 34.39 5.90
N GLY A 177 8.03 34.24 7.08
CA GLY A 177 7.57 35.31 7.97
C GLY A 177 8.34 35.34 9.27
#